data_AF-A0A7C7L1Q3-F1
#
_entry.id   AF-A0A7C7L1Q3-F1
#
_cell.length_a   1.000
_cell.length_b   1.000
_cell.length_c   1.000
_cell.angle_alpha   90.00
_cell.angle_beta   90.00
_cell.angle_gamma   90.00
#
_symmetry.space_group_name_H-M   'P 1'
#
loop_
_entity.id
_entity.type
_entity.pdbx_description
1 polymer ?
#
loop_
_entity_poly.entity_id
_entity_poly.type
_entity_poly.pdbx_seq_one_letter_code
_entity_poly.pdbx_strand_id
1 'polypeptide(L)'
;MQQRILEIVVFLAHELNRRGGELGDIAKLSQDLRLQGYTENEISTALSWLFERLEEDRGWKGTTYTGVRILHKVERRVLSPEAYGYLLQLRALGLITPGQMEAIIERALMTGASRIGQEDIKALTASLLFGEGLEETETLH
;
A
#
# COMPACT_ATOMS: atom_id res chain seq x y z
N MET A 1 -6.99 10.48 4.91
CA MET A 1 -7.08 10.46 3.44
C MET A 1 -6.12 9.44 2.84
N GLN A 2 -4.80 9.57 3.04
CA GLN A 2 -3.77 8.68 2.46
C GLN A 2 -3.97 7.18 2.78
N GLN A 3 -4.38 6.82 4.00
CA GLN A 3 -4.68 5.42 4.35
C GLN A 3 -5.86 4.85 3.54
N ARG A 4 -6.88 5.66 3.23
CA ARG A 4 -8.03 5.19 2.43
C ARG A 4 -7.63 4.95 0.98
N ILE A 5 -6.74 5.79 0.44
CA ILE A 5 -6.13 5.57 -0.87
C ILE A 5 -5.31 4.28 -0.86
N LEU A 6 -4.52 4.03 0.20
CA LEU A 6 -3.78 2.76 0.35
C LEU A 6 -4.70 1.54 0.32
N GLU A 7 -5.84 1.60 1.00
CA GLU A 7 -6.83 0.51 1.02
C GLU A 7 -7.37 0.22 -0.37
N ILE A 8 -7.73 1.27 -1.14
CA ILE A 8 -8.19 1.12 -2.52
C ILE A 8 -7.08 0.53 -3.39
N VAL A 9 -5.85 1.02 -3.27
CA VAL A 9 -4.69 0.48 -4.00
C VAL A 9 -4.46 -1.00 -3.69
N VAL A 10 -4.53 -1.41 -2.42
CA VAL A 10 -4.40 -2.81 -2.00
C VAL A 10 -5.52 -3.66 -2.61
N PHE A 11 -6.75 -3.16 -2.61
CA PHE A 11 -7.89 -3.83 -3.23
C PHE A 11 -7.70 -4.01 -4.75
N LEU A 12 -7.33 -2.94 -5.46
CA LEU A 12 -7.12 -2.98 -6.91
C LEU A 12 -5.94 -3.88 -7.30
N ALA A 13 -4.83 -3.81 -6.56
CA ALA A 13 -3.68 -4.69 -6.75
C ALA A 13 -4.03 -6.17 -6.54
N HIS A 14 -4.88 -6.46 -5.56
CA HIS A 14 -5.40 -7.81 -5.35
C HIS A 14 -6.25 -8.27 -6.54
N GLU A 15 -7.13 -7.42 -7.05
CA GLU A 15 -7.98 -7.75 -8.19
C GLU A 15 -7.19 -7.95 -9.49
N LEU A 16 -6.19 -7.11 -9.71
CA LEU A 16 -5.24 -7.19 -10.81
C LEU A 16 -4.45 -8.51 -10.77
N ASN A 17 -3.94 -8.89 -9.58
CA ASN A 17 -3.20 -10.14 -9.41
C ASN A 17 -4.11 -11.37 -9.61
N ARG A 18 -5.37 -11.30 -9.15
CA ARG A 18 -6.37 -12.38 -9.33
C ARG A 18 -6.71 -12.61 -10.81
N ARG A 19 -6.63 -11.57 -11.64
CA ARG A 19 -6.95 -11.60 -13.07
C ARG A 19 -5.72 -11.71 -13.98
N GLY A 20 -4.54 -11.97 -13.43
CA GLY A 20 -3.33 -12.17 -14.23
C GLY A 20 -2.75 -10.89 -14.86
N GLY A 21 -2.98 -9.73 -14.23
CA GLY A 21 -2.42 -8.45 -14.67
C GLY A 21 -3.38 -7.54 -15.44
N GLU A 22 -4.67 -7.89 -15.50
CA GLU A 22 -5.72 -7.05 -16.09
C GLU A 22 -6.69 -6.56 -15.02
N LEU A 23 -6.89 -5.23 -14.95
CA LEU A 23 -8.01 -4.67 -14.19
C LEU A 23 -9.29 -4.99 -14.95
N GLY A 24 -10.29 -5.51 -14.23
CA GLY A 24 -11.61 -5.80 -14.80
C GLY A 24 -12.36 -4.54 -15.20
N ASP A 25 -13.70 -4.59 -15.14
CA ASP A 25 -14.53 -3.42 -15.37
C ASP A 25 -14.29 -2.35 -14.30
N ILE A 26 -13.43 -1.37 -14.63
CA ILE A 26 -13.05 -0.26 -13.75
C ILE A 26 -14.30 0.55 -13.34
N ALA A 27 -15.26 0.75 -14.24
CA ALA A 27 -16.48 1.49 -13.91
C ALA A 27 -17.29 0.79 -12.82
N LYS A 28 -17.40 -0.55 -12.92
CA LYS A 28 -18.03 -1.36 -11.88
C LYS A 28 -17.25 -1.33 -10.57
N LEU A 29 -15.92 -1.48 -10.61
CA LEU A 29 -15.07 -1.42 -9.40
C LEU A 29 -15.21 -0.06 -8.69
N SER A 30 -15.17 1.03 -9.45
CA SER A 30 -15.37 2.38 -8.92
C SER A 30 -16.77 2.55 -8.31
N GLN A 31 -17.81 2.01 -8.95
CA GLN A 31 -19.16 2.03 -8.39
C GLN A 31 -19.24 1.25 -7.06
N ASP A 32 -18.64 0.07 -6.98
CA ASP A 32 -18.61 -0.74 -5.77
C ASP A 32 -17.87 -0.02 -4.62
N LEU A 33 -16.74 0.63 -4.92
CA LEU A 33 -15.99 1.45 -3.95
C LEU A 33 -16.79 2.67 -3.47
N ARG A 34 -17.53 3.35 -4.35
CA ARG A 34 -18.43 4.44 -3.94
C ARG A 34 -19.53 3.96 -3.00
N LEU A 35 -20.10 2.78 -3.25
CA LEU A 35 -21.10 2.17 -2.36
C LEU A 35 -20.54 1.82 -0.97
N GLN A 36 -19.22 1.57 -0.88
CA GLN A 36 -18.51 1.40 0.39
C GLN A 36 -18.14 2.73 1.08
N GLY A 37 -18.49 3.87 0.48
CA GLY A 37 -18.29 5.20 1.06
C GLY A 37 -16.94 5.84 0.75
N TYR A 38 -16.20 5.34 -0.26
CA TYR A 38 -15.03 6.05 -0.80
C TYR A 38 -15.47 7.20 -1.71
N THR A 39 -14.75 8.32 -1.60
CA THR A 39 -15.01 9.50 -2.44
C THR A 39 -14.45 9.32 -3.84
N GLU A 40 -14.97 10.08 -4.80
CA GLU A 40 -14.44 10.04 -6.17
C GLU A 40 -12.97 10.40 -6.23
N ASN A 41 -12.54 11.38 -5.44
CA ASN A 41 -11.16 11.81 -5.38
C ASN A 41 -10.22 10.71 -4.84
N GLU A 42 -10.65 9.96 -3.81
CA GLU A 42 -9.85 8.83 -3.30
C GLU A 42 -9.71 7.72 -4.33
N ILE A 43 -10.79 7.41 -5.06
CA ILE A 43 -10.81 6.37 -6.10
C ILE A 43 -9.95 6.78 -7.29
N SER A 44 -10.10 8.00 -7.79
CA SER A 44 -9.31 8.51 -8.92
C SER A 44 -7.83 8.56 -8.58
N THR A 45 -7.46 9.05 -7.38
CA THR A 45 -6.07 9.11 -6.93
C THR A 45 -5.44 7.72 -6.85
N ALA A 46 -6.17 6.74 -6.29
CA ALA A 46 -5.68 5.37 -6.19
C ALA A 46 -5.50 4.71 -7.56
N LEU A 47 -6.44 4.93 -8.50
CA LEU A 47 -6.34 4.43 -9.87
C LEU A 47 -5.14 5.05 -10.60
N SER A 48 -4.98 6.37 -10.54
CA SER A 48 -3.85 7.07 -11.16
C SER A 48 -2.52 6.53 -10.65
N TRP A 49 -2.35 6.42 -9.33
CA TRP A 49 -1.14 5.86 -8.72
C TRP A 49 -0.85 4.44 -9.20
N LEU A 50 -1.88 3.60 -9.30
CA LEU A 50 -1.71 2.22 -9.75
C LEU A 50 -1.32 2.14 -11.24
N PHE A 51 -1.88 3.00 -12.09
CA PHE A 51 -1.55 3.06 -13.52
C PHE A 51 -0.13 3.58 -13.77
N GLU A 52 0.29 4.63 -13.07
CA GLU A 52 1.67 5.13 -13.12
C GLU A 52 2.66 4.01 -12.77
N ARG A 53 2.40 3.27 -11.70
CA ARG A 53 3.21 2.12 -11.28
C ARG A 53 3.28 1.02 -12.34
N LEU A 54 2.15 0.73 -13.00
CA LEU A 54 2.06 -0.26 -14.08
C LEU A 54 2.89 0.16 -15.30
N GLU A 55 2.89 1.44 -15.65
CA GLU A 55 3.68 1.98 -16.76
C GLU A 55 5.18 1.91 -16.47
N GLU A 56 5.61 2.32 -15.26
CA GLU A 56 7.01 2.28 -14.83
C GLU A 56 7.60 0.87 -14.88
N ASP A 57 6.87 -0.12 -14.34
CA ASP A 57 7.35 -1.50 -14.26
C ASP A 57 7.18 -2.30 -15.57
N ARG A 58 6.61 -1.67 -16.61
CA ARG A 58 6.20 -2.27 -17.90
C ARG A 58 5.26 -3.46 -17.71
N GLY A 59 4.20 -3.23 -16.94
CA GLY A 59 3.17 -4.21 -16.60
C GLY A 59 3.26 -4.69 -15.15
N TRP A 60 2.21 -5.37 -14.69
CA TRP A 60 2.14 -5.88 -13.33
C TRP A 60 3.08 -7.08 -13.14
N LYS A 61 4.26 -6.81 -12.60
CA LYS A 61 5.13 -7.87 -12.10
C LYS A 61 4.68 -8.23 -10.70
N GLY A 62 3.59 -9.00 -10.60
CA GLY A 62 3.27 -9.72 -9.37
C GLY A 62 4.54 -10.40 -8.86
N THR A 63 4.81 -10.34 -7.55
CA THR A 63 6.17 -10.65 -7.11
C THR A 63 6.48 -12.13 -7.28
N THR A 64 7.49 -12.43 -8.09
CA THR A 64 8.18 -13.74 -8.13
C THR A 64 9.12 -13.90 -6.93
N TYR A 65 8.87 -13.19 -5.83
CA TYR A 65 9.82 -13.11 -4.72
C TYR A 65 9.88 -14.45 -3.97
N THR A 66 11.06 -15.06 -3.99
CA THR A 66 11.34 -16.39 -3.41
C THR A 66 11.94 -16.33 -2.00
N GLY A 67 12.12 -15.13 -1.44
CA GLY A 67 12.67 -14.93 -0.09
C GLY A 67 11.61 -14.68 0.97
N VAL A 68 11.95 -14.90 2.24
CA VAL A 68 11.13 -14.46 3.38
C VAL A 68 12.01 -13.56 4.26
N ARG A 69 11.57 -12.33 4.54
CA ARG A 69 12.33 -11.40 5.41
C ARG A 69 12.22 -11.85 6.85
N ILE A 70 13.27 -12.44 7.42
CA ILE A 70 13.25 -12.89 8.82
C ILE A 70 13.45 -11.69 9.76
N LEU A 71 12.50 -11.44 10.65
CA LEU A 71 12.59 -10.34 11.63
C LEU A 71 13.69 -10.56 12.69
N HIS A 72 14.43 -9.51 13.01
CA HIS A 72 15.34 -9.45 14.15
C HIS A 72 14.56 -9.52 15.48
N LYS A 73 15.25 -9.83 16.59
CA LYS A 73 14.60 -10.01 17.91
C LYS A 73 13.87 -8.76 18.39
N VAL A 74 14.44 -7.58 18.11
CA VAL A 74 13.84 -6.29 18.50
C VAL A 74 12.59 -6.02 17.68
N GLU A 75 12.68 -6.17 16.35
CA GLU A 75 11.54 -6.04 15.43
C GLU A 75 10.37 -6.93 15.85
N ARG A 76 10.62 -8.21 16.19
CA ARG A 76 9.58 -9.15 16.66
C ARG A 76 8.91 -8.77 17.96
N ARG A 77 9.57 -7.98 18.82
CA ARG A 77 8.97 -7.53 20.09
C ARG A 77 8.05 -6.33 19.87
N VAL A 78 8.42 -5.47 18.93
CA VAL A 78 7.70 -4.22 18.65
C VAL A 78 6.55 -4.47 17.67
N LEU A 79 6.81 -5.14 16.54
CA LEU A 79 5.80 -5.40 15.52
C LEU A 79 4.85 -6.52 15.95
N SER A 80 3.55 -6.25 15.90
CA SER A 80 2.55 -7.30 16.05
C SER A 80 2.59 -8.26 14.85
N PRO A 81 2.11 -9.51 15.02
CA PRO A 81 1.98 -10.45 13.90
C PRO A 81 1.15 -9.90 12.74
N GLU A 82 0.08 -9.16 13.03
CA GLU A 82 -0.82 -8.54 12.04
C GLU A 82 -0.10 -7.42 11.28
N ALA A 83 0.69 -6.61 11.98
CA ALA A 83 1.51 -5.56 11.38
C ALA A 83 2.51 -6.13 10.37
N TYR A 84 3.22 -7.20 10.77
CA TYR A 84 4.17 -7.87 9.89
C TYR A 84 3.48 -8.63 8.76
N GLY A 85 2.35 -9.28 9.02
CA GLY A 85 1.52 -9.94 8.00
C GLY A 85 1.04 -8.97 6.93
N TYR A 86 0.68 -7.75 7.31
CA TYR A 86 0.31 -6.71 6.37
C TYR A 86 1.49 -6.27 5.48
N LEU A 87 2.70 -6.13 6.03
CA LEU A 87 3.91 -5.88 5.21
C LEU A 87 4.16 -7.00 4.21
N LEU A 88 3.99 -8.25 4.63
CA LEU A 88 4.12 -9.40 3.74
C LEU A 88 3.07 -9.38 2.62
N GLN A 89 1.84 -8.98 2.91
CA GLN A 89 0.79 -8.82 1.90
C GLN A 89 1.17 -7.76 0.87
N LEU A 90 1.62 -6.58 1.32
CA LEU A 90 2.07 -5.49 0.44
C LEU A 90 3.25 -5.93 -0.44
N ARG A 91 4.19 -6.69 0.14
CA ARG A 91 5.30 -7.30 -0.61
C ARG A 91 4.82 -8.31 -1.63
N ALA A 92 3.91 -9.21 -1.26
CA ALA A 92 3.40 -10.24 -2.16
C ALA A 92 2.65 -9.62 -3.35
N LEU A 93 1.91 -8.54 -3.11
CA LEU A 93 1.24 -7.74 -4.13
C LEU A 93 2.21 -6.85 -4.92
N GLY A 94 3.49 -6.75 -4.58
CA GLY A 94 4.44 -5.89 -5.33
C GLY A 94 4.24 -4.39 -5.13
N LEU A 95 3.41 -4.00 -4.17
CA LEU A 95 3.13 -2.61 -3.82
C LEU A 95 4.32 -1.93 -3.16
N ILE A 96 5.15 -2.70 -2.45
CA ILE A 96 6.39 -2.22 -1.85
C ILE A 96 7.57 -3.09 -2.25
N THR A 97 8.72 -2.45 -2.45
CA THR A 97 10.01 -3.10 -2.68
C THR A 97 10.61 -3.64 -1.36
N PRO A 98 11.66 -4.49 -1.40
CA PRO A 98 12.34 -4.89 -0.17
C PRO A 98 12.89 -3.68 0.60
N GLY A 99 13.50 -2.72 -0.09
CA GLY A 99 14.03 -1.51 0.53
C GLY A 99 12.94 -0.66 1.19
N GLN A 100 11.77 -0.51 0.57
CA GLN A 100 10.64 0.17 1.18
C GLN A 100 10.12 -0.58 2.42
N MET A 101 10.10 -1.92 2.41
CA MET A 101 9.74 -2.69 3.61
C MET A 101 10.71 -2.45 4.77
N GLU A 102 12.03 -2.43 4.51
CA GLU A 102 13.02 -2.08 5.54
C GLU A 102 12.79 -0.66 6.06
N ALA A 103 12.58 0.33 5.17
CA ALA A 103 12.33 1.71 5.57
C ALA A 103 11.06 1.85 6.44
N ILE A 104 10.00 1.10 6.15
CA ILE A 104 8.78 1.09 6.98
C ILE A 104 9.08 0.49 8.37
N ILE A 105 9.81 -0.63 8.42
CA ILE A 105 10.19 -1.27 9.70
C ILE A 105 11.08 -0.35 10.53
N GLU A 106 12.07 0.30 9.92
CA GLU A 106 12.96 1.25 10.58
C GLU A 106 12.17 2.43 11.14
N ARG A 107 11.29 3.06 10.33
CA ARG A 107 10.42 4.15 10.80
C ARG A 107 9.50 3.71 11.94
N ALA A 108 8.95 2.50 11.87
CA ALA A 108 8.12 1.94 12.94
C ALA A 108 8.90 1.83 14.26
N LEU A 109 10.16 1.38 14.23
CA LEU A 109 11.02 1.33 15.41
C LEU A 109 11.38 2.72 15.94
N MET A 110 11.61 3.69 15.04
CA MET A 110 11.94 5.08 15.40
C MET A 110 10.81 5.81 16.14
N THR A 111 9.56 5.35 16.03
CA THR A 111 8.45 5.90 16.82
C THR A 111 8.66 5.76 18.34
N GLY A 112 9.52 4.84 18.77
CA GLY A 112 9.74 4.53 20.18
C GLY A 112 8.57 3.81 20.85
N ALA A 113 7.54 3.41 20.10
CA ALA A 113 6.40 2.68 20.64
C ALA A 113 6.82 1.29 21.13
N SER A 114 6.24 0.86 22.25
CA SER A 114 6.48 -0.49 22.79
C SER A 114 5.84 -1.58 21.93
N ARG A 115 4.80 -1.23 21.16
CA ARG A 115 4.10 -2.11 20.24
C ARG A 115 3.56 -1.32 19.05
N ILE A 116 3.70 -1.90 17.86
CA ILE A 116 3.23 -1.36 16.58
C ILE A 116 2.25 -2.36 15.96
N GLY A 117 1.03 -1.89 15.68
CA GLY A 117 -0.04 -2.65 15.09
C GLY A 117 -0.17 -2.45 13.57
N GLN A 118 -1.16 -3.11 12.98
CA GLN A 118 -1.43 -3.04 11.55
C GLN A 118 -1.80 -1.63 11.08
N GLU A 119 -2.60 -0.88 11.87
CA GLU A 119 -3.01 0.48 11.51
C GLU A 119 -1.82 1.46 11.47
N ASP A 120 -0.85 1.29 12.37
CA ASP A 120 0.39 2.07 12.38
C ASP A 120 1.20 1.81 11.10
N ILE A 121 1.31 0.54 10.68
CA ILE A 121 1.99 0.18 9.44
C ILE A 121 1.24 0.73 8.22
N LYS A 122 -0.09 0.69 8.20
CA LYS A 122 -0.87 1.33 7.13
C LYS A 122 -0.56 2.82 7.04
N ALA A 123 -0.51 3.52 8.17
CA ALA A 123 -0.18 4.95 8.19
C ALA A 123 1.23 5.22 7.65
N LEU A 124 2.24 4.49 8.14
CA LEU A 124 3.63 4.62 7.70
C LEU A 124 3.81 4.28 6.22
N THR A 125 3.14 3.24 5.75
CA THR A 125 3.18 2.82 4.34
C THR A 125 2.52 3.88 3.46
N ALA A 126 1.34 4.38 3.84
CA ALA A 126 0.64 5.41 3.08
C ALA A 126 1.47 6.69 2.97
N SER A 127 2.10 7.11 4.08
CA SER A 127 3.03 8.24 4.07
C SER A 127 4.26 8.00 3.19
N LEU A 128 4.81 6.78 3.19
CA LEU A 128 5.96 6.47 2.33
C LEU A 128 5.58 6.44 0.83
N LEU A 129 4.41 5.92 0.48
CA LEU A 129 3.99 5.74 -0.92
C LEU A 129 3.38 7.00 -1.54
N PHE A 130 2.72 7.84 -0.73
CA PHE A 130 1.97 9.00 -1.23
C PHE A 130 2.43 10.34 -0.63
N GLY A 131 3.38 10.33 0.30
CA GLY A 131 3.77 11.52 1.07
C GLY A 131 4.51 12.58 0.28
N GLU A 132 5.12 12.26 -0.87
CA GLU A 132 5.83 13.25 -1.70
C GLU A 132 4.94 13.88 -2.79
N GLY A 133 3.69 13.42 -2.99
CA GLY A 133 2.85 13.82 -4.13
C GLY A 133 1.46 14.38 -3.79
N LEU A 134 1.05 14.45 -2.52
CA LEU A 134 -0.31 14.85 -2.12
C LEU A 134 -0.40 16.20 -1.39
N GLU A 135 0.71 16.95 -1.27
CA GLU A 135 0.71 18.27 -0.63
C GLU A 135 0.47 19.44 -1.60
N GLU A 136 0.42 19.23 -2.92
CA GLU A 136 0.36 20.34 -3.89
C GLU A 136 -1.05 20.86 -4.26
N THR A 137 -2.15 20.25 -3.78
CA THR A 137 -3.50 20.65 -4.25
C THR A 137 -4.34 21.51 -3.29
N GLU A 138 -3.77 22.07 -2.22
CA GLU A 138 -4.52 22.97 -1.30
C GLU A 138 -4.13 24.46 -1.36
N THR A 139 -3.36 24.90 -2.37
CA THR A 139 -3.18 26.33 -2.60
C THR A 139 -3.61 26.72 -4.02
N LEU A 140 -4.89 27.03 -4.20
CA LEU A 140 -5.47 27.94 -5.22
C LEU A 140 -7.02 27.79 -5.24
N HIS A 141 -7.76 28.54 -4.42
CA HIS A 141 -8.39 29.80 -4.82
C HIS A 141 -9.19 30.42 -3.66
#